data_AF-A0A1K2I8C3-F1
#
_entry.id   AF-A0A1K2I8C3-F1
#
_cell.length_a   1.000
_cell.length_b   1.000
_cell.length_c   1.000
_cell.angle_alpha   90.00
_cell.angle_beta   90.00
_cell.angle_gamma   90.00
#
_symmetry.space_group_name_H-M   'P 1'
#
loop_
_entity.id
_entity.type
_entity.pdbx_description
1 polymer ?
#
loop_
_entity_poly.entity_id
_entity_poly.type
_entity_poly.pdbx_seq_one_letter_code
_entity_poly.pdbx_strand_id
1 'polypeptide(L)'
;MRLPILNQDFFTRLKAGRLFFFKDTLVLIPFKEDYQRVLQLIERDYQKLQTTLPNATYTYQIQPDRDLAQVEIKLRAVTTGQRKVVTKTYAVFLDNVR
;
A
#
# COMPACT_ATOMS: atom_id res chain seq x y z
N MET A 1 -3.69 -5.15 6.99
CA MET A 1 -4.96 -4.41 6.79
C MET A 1 -5.24 -4.25 5.30
N ARG A 2 -6.50 -4.36 4.84
CA ARG A 2 -6.92 -4.09 3.44
C ARG A 2 -7.97 -2.99 3.41
N LEU A 3 -7.75 -1.96 2.60
CA LEU A 3 -8.58 -0.77 2.46
C LEU A 3 -9.03 -0.57 1.01
N PRO A 4 -10.27 -0.15 0.75
CA PRO A 4 -10.70 0.25 -0.58
C PRO A 4 -10.07 1.61 -0.96
N ILE A 5 -9.65 1.75 -2.22
CA ILE A 5 -9.22 3.03 -2.79
C ILE A 5 -10.41 3.62 -3.54
N LEU A 6 -11.10 4.56 -2.90
CA LEU A 6 -12.34 5.14 -3.45
C LEU A 6 -12.06 6.27 -4.43
N ASN A 7 -11.00 7.04 -4.19
CA ASN A 7 -10.62 8.19 -5.00
C ASN A 7 -9.13 8.52 -4.78
N GLN A 8 -8.64 9.53 -5.49
CA GLN A 8 -7.24 9.93 -5.42
C GLN A 8 -6.85 10.55 -4.05
N ASP A 9 -7.79 11.16 -3.33
CA ASP A 9 -7.55 11.71 -1.99
C ASP A 9 -7.15 10.64 -0.96
N PHE A 10 -7.36 9.36 -1.26
CA PHE A 10 -6.85 8.26 -0.47
C PHE A 10 -5.34 8.39 -0.23
N PHE A 11 -4.56 8.70 -1.27
CA PHE A 11 -3.10 8.81 -1.16
C PHE A 11 -2.68 10.07 -0.40
N THR A 12 -3.40 11.18 -0.57
CA THR A 12 -3.19 12.40 0.22
C THR A 12 -3.37 12.12 1.71
N ARG A 13 -4.44 11.40 2.08
CA ARG A 13 -4.70 10.99 3.46
C ARG A 13 -3.63 10.04 4.00
N LEU A 14 -3.19 9.06 3.20
CA LEU A 14 -2.11 8.16 3.60
C LEU A 14 -0.78 8.88 3.84
N LYS A 15 -0.42 9.85 2.99
CA LYS A 15 0.83 10.62 3.11
C LYS A 15 0.83 11.57 4.32
N ALA A 16 -0.34 12.11 4.68
CA ALA A 16 -0.50 12.97 5.85
C ALA A 16 -0.57 12.16 7.17
N GLY A 17 -0.96 10.90 7.10
CA GLY A 17 -1.09 10.01 8.25
C GLY A 17 0.24 9.51 8.80
N ARG A 18 0.16 8.92 10.01
CA ARG A 18 1.22 8.08 10.58
C ARG A 18 0.74 6.64 10.64
N LEU A 19 1.67 5.72 10.43
CA LEU A 19 1.39 4.29 10.36
C LEU A 19 2.17 3.57 11.45
N PHE A 20 1.46 2.74 12.21
CA PHE A 20 2.01 1.94 13.29
C PHE A 20 1.48 0.52 13.13
N PHE A 21 2.38 -0.46 13.22
CA PHE A 21 1.99 -1.86 13.38
C PHE A 21 2.28 -2.28 14.81
N PHE A 22 1.27 -2.84 15.46
CA PHE A 22 1.41 -3.47 16.76
C PHE A 22 1.54 -4.97 16.54
N LYS A 23 2.65 -5.54 16.99
CA LYS A 23 2.85 -6.99 17.01
C LYS A 23 3.39 -7.38 18.38
N ASP A 24 2.57 -8.08 19.15
CA ASP A 24 2.84 -8.40 20.55
C ASP A 24 3.18 -7.12 21.34
N THR A 25 4.41 -6.99 21.84
CA THR A 25 4.89 -5.79 22.55
C THR A 25 5.66 -4.81 21.66
N LEU A 26 5.83 -5.13 20.37
CA LEU A 26 6.59 -4.31 19.42
C LEU A 26 5.69 -3.30 18.71
N VAL A 27 6.22 -2.09 18.56
CA VAL A 27 5.69 -1.06 17.67
C VAL A 27 6.63 -0.96 16.47
N LEU A 28 6.11 -1.28 15.28
CA LEU A 28 6.87 -1.22 14.04
C LEU A 28 6.41 0.01 13.25
N ILE A 29 7.39 0.82 12.85
CA ILE A 29 7.16 2.07 12.14
C ILE A 29 7.93 1.99 10.81
N PRO A 30 7.27 2.20 9.67
CA PRO A 30 7.97 2.30 8.39
C PRO A 30 8.95 3.48 8.39
N PHE A 31 10.12 3.28 7.79
CA PHE A 31 11.06 4.36 7.54
C PHE A 31 10.41 5.42 6.67
N LYS A 32 10.36 6.65 7.18
CA LYS A 32 9.44 7.69 6.70
C LYS A 32 9.70 8.06 5.24
N GLU A 33 10.95 8.27 4.87
CA GLU A 33 11.37 8.70 3.54
C GLU A 33 11.08 7.62 2.49
N ASP A 34 11.35 6.37 2.83
CA ASP A 34 11.07 5.22 1.96
C ASP A 34 9.56 5.01 1.79
N TYR A 35 8.81 5.07 2.89
CA TYR A 35 7.35 5.00 2.86
C TYR A 35 6.72 6.07 1.96
N GLN A 36 7.16 7.33 2.08
CA GLN A 36 6.65 8.42 1.24
C GLN A 36 6.97 8.23 -0.25
N ARG A 37 8.18 7.76 -0.57
CA ARG A 37 8.56 7.43 -1.97
C ARG A 37 7.71 6.29 -2.52
N VAL A 38 7.52 5.23 -1.74
CA VAL A 38 6.68 4.10 -2.15
C VAL A 38 5.23 4.51 -2.33
N LEU A 39 4.66 5.35 -1.47
CA LEU A 39 3.30 5.89 -1.66
C LEU A 39 3.16 6.68 -2.97
N GLN A 40 4.16 7.45 -3.37
CA GLN A 40 4.15 8.16 -4.67
C GLN A 40 4.19 7.18 -5.86
N LEU A 41 4.98 6.10 -5.77
CA LEU A 41 5.01 5.06 -6.80
C LEU A 41 3.67 4.34 -6.92
N ILE A 42 3.05 3.99 -5.78
CA ILE A 42 1.75 3.34 -5.75
C ILE A 42 0.68 4.26 -6.35
N GLU A 43 0.67 5.54 -6.01
CA GLU A 43 -0.29 6.50 -6.57
C GLU A 43 -0.17 6.59 -8.10
N ARG A 44 1.06 6.70 -8.62
CA ARG A 44 1.31 6.72 -10.07
C ARG A 44 0.82 5.43 -10.74
N ASP A 45 1.03 4.29 -10.11
CA ASP A 45 0.58 3.00 -10.64
C ASP A 45 -0.94 2.84 -10.56
N TYR A 46 -1.58 3.36 -9.52
CA TYR A 46 -3.03 3.44 -9.41
C TYR A 46 -3.63 4.26 -10.54
N GLN A 47 -3.09 5.45 -10.84
CA GLN A 47 -3.56 6.30 -11.94
C GLN A 47 -3.47 5.57 -13.29
N LYS A 48 -2.34 4.91 -13.56
CA LYS A 48 -2.16 4.10 -14.78
C LYS A 48 -3.17 2.96 -14.87
N LEU A 49 -3.41 2.27 -13.75
CA LEU A 49 -4.38 1.19 -13.71
C LEU A 49 -5.80 1.72 -13.90
N GLN A 50 -6.15 2.88 -13.35
CA GLN A 50 -7.45 3.53 -13.60
C GLN A 50 -7.68 3.80 -15.08
N THR A 51 -6.69 4.30 -15.81
CA THR A 51 -6.80 4.51 -17.26
C THR A 51 -6.99 3.18 -18.02
N THR A 52 -6.29 2.12 -17.59
CA THR A 52 -6.30 0.82 -18.28
C THR A 52 -7.51 -0.05 -17.90
N LEU A 53 -8.02 0.11 -16.67
CA LEU A 53 -9.06 -0.72 -16.05
C LEU A 53 -10.07 0.19 -15.32
N PRO A 54 -10.81 1.05 -16.03
CA PRO A 54 -11.67 2.06 -15.40
C PRO A 54 -12.79 1.45 -14.52
N ASN A 55 -13.23 0.23 -14.83
CA ASN A 55 -14.30 -0.47 -14.12
C ASN A 55 -13.78 -1.50 -13.11
N ALA A 56 -12.55 -1.32 -12.59
CA ALA A 56 -11.98 -2.19 -11.56
C ALA A 56 -12.23 -1.66 -10.15
N THR A 57 -12.33 -2.58 -9.19
CA THR A 57 -12.25 -2.28 -7.77
C THR A 57 -10.79 -2.27 -7.35
N TYR A 58 -10.38 -1.18 -6.70
CA TYR A 58 -9.02 -0.95 -6.25
C TYR A 58 -8.89 -1.11 -4.74
N THR A 59 -7.87 -1.83 -4.31
CA THR A 59 -7.59 -2.05 -2.89
C THR A 59 -6.11 -1.82 -2.60
N TYR A 60 -5.87 -1.20 -1.45
CA TYR A 60 -4.58 -1.04 -0.82
C TYR A 60 -4.49 -2.01 0.35
N GLN A 61 -3.48 -2.86 0.38
CA GLN A 61 -3.22 -3.73 1.52
C GLN A 61 -1.82 -3.47 2.05
N ILE A 62 -1.68 -3.45 3.37
CA ILE A 62 -0.39 -3.25 4.02
C ILE A 62 -0.25 -4.17 5.22
N GLN A 63 0.92 -4.79 5.37
CA GLN A 63 1.22 -5.71 6.47
C GLN A 63 2.74 -5.79 6.70
N PRO A 64 3.19 -5.95 7.96
CA PRO A 64 4.59 -6.27 8.23
C PRO A 64 4.92 -7.65 7.65
N ASP A 65 6.14 -7.81 7.14
CA ASP A 65 6.63 -9.10 6.69
C ASP A 65 6.99 -10.01 7.89
N ARG A 66 7.24 -11.30 7.64
CA ARG A 66 7.47 -12.32 8.67
C ARG A 66 8.66 -12.01 9.56
N ASP A 67 9.73 -11.50 8.97
CA ASP A 67 10.98 -11.15 9.64
C ASP A 67 10.92 -9.81 10.39
N LEU A 68 9.83 -9.05 10.22
CA LEU A 68 9.66 -7.71 10.78
C LEU A 68 10.77 -6.73 10.40
N ALA A 69 11.42 -6.96 9.26
CA ALA A 69 12.39 -6.03 8.70
C ALA A 69 11.72 -5.02 7.76
N GLN A 70 10.63 -5.45 7.12
CA GLN A 70 9.94 -4.69 6.09
C GLN A 70 8.43 -4.72 6.26
N VAL A 71 7.77 -3.82 5.55
CA VAL A 71 6.33 -3.76 5.38
C VAL A 71 6.02 -3.95 3.90
N GLU A 72 5.20 -4.96 3.63
CA GLU A 72 4.71 -5.24 2.30
C GLU A 72 3.43 -4.43 2.04
N ILE A 73 3.40 -3.73 0.91
CA ILE A 73 2.25 -2.98 0.42
C ILE A 73 1.79 -3.58 -0.90
N LYS A 74 0.50 -3.85 -1.03
CA LYS A 74 -0.13 -4.39 -2.24
C LYS A 74 -1.17 -3.42 -2.77
N LEU A 75 -1.00 -3.02 -4.04
CA LEU A 75 -2.04 -2.39 -4.84
C LEU A 75 -2.69 -3.45 -5.71
N ARG A 76 -3.99 -3.68 -5.51
CA ARG A 76 -4.73 -4.70 -6.24
C ARG A 76 -5.93 -4.09 -6.97
N ALA A 77 -6.05 -4.39 -8.26
CA ALA A 77 -7.16 -4.01 -9.12
C ALA A 77 -7.89 -5.28 -9.60
N VAL A 78 -9.22 -5.30 -9.47
CA VAL A 78 -10.07 -6.43 -9.87
C VAL A 78 -11.21 -5.93 -10.73
N THR A 79 -11.34 -6.44 -11.95
CA THR A 79 -12.49 -6.11 -12.80
C THR A 79 -13.75 -6.88 -12.38
N THR A 80 -14.92 -6.36 -12.74
CA THR A 80 -16.22 -7.02 -12.49
C THR A 80 -16.19 -8.48 -12.97
N GLY A 81 -16.67 -9.40 -12.13
CA GLY A 81 -16.63 -10.83 -12.41
C GLY A 81 -15.22 -11.45 -12.36
N GLN A 82 -14.25 -10.78 -11.73
CA GLN A 82 -12.88 -11.26 -11.50
C GLN A 82 -12.08 -11.67 -12.75
N ARG A 83 -12.49 -11.19 -13.94
CA ARG A 83 -11.86 -11.56 -15.22
C ARG A 83 -10.38 -11.16 -15.33
N LYS A 84 -9.98 -10.07 -14.66
CA LYS A 84 -8.60 -9.61 -14.59
C LYS A 84 -8.28 -9.15 -13.18
N VAL A 85 -7.22 -9.73 -12.64
CA VAL A 85 -6.65 -9.36 -11.33
C VAL A 85 -5.22 -8.90 -11.56
N VAL A 86 -4.96 -7.63 -11.26
CA VAL A 86 -3.59 -7.09 -11.26
C VAL A 86 -3.21 -6.82 -9.81
N THR A 87 -2.07 -7.36 -9.38
CA THR A 87 -1.49 -7.08 -8.07
C THR A 87 -0.08 -6.56 -8.26
N LYS A 88 0.20 -5.38 -7.71
CA LYS A 88 1.54 -4.83 -7.58
C LYS A 88 1.96 -4.83 -6.12
N THR A 89 3.16 -5.31 -5.86
CA THR A 89 3.72 -5.42 -4.51
C THR A 89 4.90 -4.49 -4.36
N TYR A 90 4.98 -3.81 -3.22
CA TYR A 90 6.04 -2.89 -2.85
C TYR A 90 6.50 -3.26 -1.45
N ALA A 91 7.75 -2.93 -1.13
CA ALA A 91 8.33 -3.14 0.18
C ALA A 91 8.82 -1.80 0.73
N VAL A 92 8.70 -1.63 2.04
CA VAL A 92 9.19 -0.45 2.77
C VAL A 92 9.93 -0.95 3.99
N PHE A 93 11.16 -0.46 4.22
CA PHE A 93 11.93 -0.84 5.40
C PHE A 93 11.29 -0.30 6.69
N LEU A 94 11.43 -1.04 7.78
CA LEU A 94 11.06 -0.57 9.12
C LEU A 94 12.22 0.20 9.75
N ASP A 95 11.94 1.31 10.44
CA ASP A 95 12.95 2.15 11.12
C ASP A 95 13.67 1.42 12.28
N ASN A 96 13.11 0.30 12.72
CA ASN A 96 13.66 -0.55 13.78
C ASN A 96 14.85 -1.40 13.30
N VAL A 97 15.08 -1.48 11.99
CA VAL A 97 16.23 -2.17 11.39
C VAL A 97 17.33 -1.12 11.18
N ARG A 98 18.20 -0.95 12.17
CA ARG A 98 19.43 -0.15 12.08
C ARG A 98 20.65 -1.01 12.32
#